data_AF-A0A7J6FVN7-F1
#
_entry.id   AF-A0A7J6FVN7-F1
#
_cell.length_a   1.000
_cell.length_b   1.000
_cell.length_c   1.000
_cell.angle_alpha   90.00
_cell.angle_beta   90.00
_cell.angle_gamma   90.00
#
_symmetry.space_group_name_H-M   'P 1'
#
loop_
_entity.id
_entity.type
_entity.pdbx_description
1 polymer ?
#
loop_
_entity_poly.entity_id
_entity_poly.type
_entity_poly.pdbx_seq_one_letter_code
_entity_poly.pdbx_strand_id
1 'polypeptide(L)'
;MAVELVDSMGYDQALLHCDNLIVINELKPQAKARSLFKLDAARNRFLKRCSKLRSWDLIHTPRTYNFIAHNVAKWAKFTNIVGNINRLNLGTKILDDYVEWSHDNGCWIASCLFCV
;
A
#
# COMPACT_ATOMS: atom_id res chain seq x y z
N MET A 1 2.22 -5.39 4.89
CA MET A 1 1.79 -4.00 4.60
C MET A 1 2.95 -3.02 4.79
N ALA A 2 2.93 -1.85 4.13
CA ALA A 2 4.04 -0.89 4.18
C ALA A 2 4.42 -0.45 5.60
N VAL A 3 3.43 -0.19 6.46
CA VAL A 3 3.64 0.19 7.87
C VAL A 3 4.37 -0.90 8.69
N GLU A 4 4.25 -2.17 8.30
CA GLU A 4 4.94 -3.26 9.00
C GLU A 4 6.41 -3.30 8.63
N LEU A 5 6.75 -2.91 7.41
CA LEU A 5 8.14 -2.73 7.00
C LEU A 5 8.77 -1.57 7.78
N VAL A 6 8.06 -0.44 7.90
CA VAL A 6 8.48 0.71 8.73
C VAL A 6 8.75 0.29 10.18
N ASP A 7 7.82 -0.45 10.81
CA ASP A 7 7.97 -1.01 12.17
C ASP A 7 9.22 -1.91 12.25
N SER A 8 9.44 -2.78 11.25
CA SER A 8 10.60 -3.69 11.22
C SER A 8 11.95 -3.00 10.98
N MET A 9 11.95 -1.83 10.35
CA MET A 9 13.15 -1.02 10.13
C MET A 9 13.50 -0.14 11.33
N GLY A 10 12.66 -0.11 12.37
CA GLY A 10 12.90 0.67 13.58
C GLY A 10 12.66 2.17 13.42
N TYR A 11 11.94 2.59 12.38
CA TYR A 11 11.55 3.99 12.24
C TYR A 11 10.43 4.34 13.22
N ASP A 12 10.55 5.47 13.91
CA ASP A 12 9.55 5.99 14.85
C ASP A 12 8.60 7.02 14.20
N GLN A 13 8.86 7.41 12.95
CA GLN A 13 8.04 8.33 12.18
C GLN A 13 7.79 7.80 10.76
N ALA A 14 6.61 8.08 10.21
CA ALA A 14 6.26 7.64 8.85
C ALA A 14 5.41 8.64 8.08
N LEU A 15 5.79 8.89 6.82
CA LEU A 15 4.93 9.56 5.85
C LEU A 15 4.46 8.55 4.82
N LEU A 16 3.17 8.24 4.83
CA LEU A 16 2.60 7.20 3.98
C LEU A 16 1.92 7.84 2.77
N HIS A 17 2.24 7.34 1.58
CA HIS A 17 1.69 7.81 0.32
C HIS A 17 0.67 6.80 -0.22
N CYS A 18 -0.49 7.30 -0.66
CA CYS A 18 -1.55 6.45 -1.22
C CYS A 18 -2.26 7.19 -2.36
N ASP A 19 -2.57 6.49 -3.45
CA ASP A 19 -3.33 6.99 -4.60
C ASP A 19 -4.83 6.68 -4.51
N ASN A 20 -5.25 5.90 -3.50
CA ASN A 20 -6.63 5.51 -3.30
C ASN A 20 -7.33 6.42 -2.27
N LEU A 21 -8.13 7.36 -2.76
CA LEU A 21 -8.87 8.31 -1.93
C LEU A 21 -9.85 7.64 -0.94
N ILE A 22 -10.42 6.47 -1.28
CA ILE A 22 -11.33 5.74 -0.38
C ILE A 22 -10.54 5.29 0.85
N VAL A 23 -9.40 4.64 0.64
CA VAL A 23 -8.53 4.16 1.72
C VAL A 23 -8.05 5.31 2.61
N ILE A 24 -7.68 6.45 2.01
CA ILE A 24 -7.26 7.63 2.77
C ILE A 24 -8.39 8.15 3.65
N ASN A 25 -9.58 8.28 3.08
CA ASN A 25 -10.74 8.79 3.78
C ASN A 25 -11.21 7.86 4.91
N GLU A 26 -10.93 6.56 4.85
CA GLU A 26 -11.31 5.59 5.88
C GLU A 26 -10.26 5.41 6.99
N LEU A 27 -8.98 5.59 6.66
CA LEU A 27 -7.88 5.40 7.60
C LEU A 27 -7.49 6.66 8.37
N LYS A 28 -7.91 7.85 7.88
CA LYS A 28 -7.69 9.09 8.62
C LYS A 28 -8.47 9.09 9.93
N PRO A 29 -7.89 9.57 11.06
CA PRO A 29 -8.55 9.60 12.36
C PRO A 29 -9.91 10.34 12.37
N GLN A 30 -10.11 11.26 11.44
CA GLN A 30 -11.31 12.09 11.30
C GLN A 30 -12.41 11.45 10.42
N ALA A 31 -12.18 10.24 9.90
CA ALA A 31 -13.14 9.52 9.09
C ALA A 31 -14.44 9.28 9.87
N LYS A 32 -15.54 9.92 9.46
CA LYS A 32 -16.88 9.51 9.92
C LYS A 32 -17.08 8.10 9.39
N ALA A 33 -17.08 7.11 10.29
CA ALA A 33 -17.16 5.68 9.98
C ALA A 33 -18.43 5.36 9.18
N ARG A 34 -18.42 5.61 7.86
CA ARG A 34 -19.31 4.95 6.92
C ARG A 34 -18.64 3.62 6.64
N SER A 35 -19.05 2.62 7.41
CA SER A 35 -18.71 1.20 7.29
C SER A 35 -19.04 0.71 5.87
N LEU A 36 -18.21 1.06 4.91
CA LEU A 36 -18.11 0.35 3.66
C LEU A 36 -16.94 -0.62 3.86
N PHE A 37 -17.26 -1.91 3.78
CA PHE A 37 -16.34 -3.03 3.50
C PHE A 37 -15.69 -3.87 4.61
N LYS A 38 -15.49 -5.12 4.18
CA LYS A 38 -14.81 -6.31 4.73
C LYS A 38 -13.34 -6.09 5.16
N LEU A 39 -12.94 -4.85 5.41
CA LEU A 39 -11.55 -4.43 5.63
C LEU A 39 -11.27 -4.03 7.08
N ASP A 40 -12.21 -4.19 8.01
CA ASP A 40 -12.02 -3.86 9.43
C ASP A 40 -10.77 -4.52 10.02
N ALA A 41 -10.51 -5.78 9.66
CA ALA A 41 -9.30 -6.47 10.11
C ALA A 41 -8.02 -5.80 9.62
N ALA A 42 -7.99 -5.37 8.35
CA ALA A 42 -6.86 -4.67 7.75
C ALA A 42 -6.68 -3.26 8.32
N ARG A 43 -7.78 -2.52 8.48
CA ARG A 43 -7.82 -1.21 9.12
C ARG A 43 -7.32 -1.27 10.55
N ASN A 44 -7.83 -2.20 11.36
CA ASN A 44 -7.40 -2.37 12.75
C ASN A 44 -5.92 -2.77 12.83
N ARG A 45 -5.46 -3.67 11.95
CA ARG A 45 -4.04 -4.04 11.86
C ARG A 45 -3.17 -2.85 11.47
N PHE A 46 -3.61 -2.03 10.52
CA PHE A 46 -2.91 -0.80 10.12
C PHE A 46 -2.81 0.19 11.29
N LEU A 47 -3.95 0.54 11.91
CA LEU A 47 -3.99 1.50 13.02
C LEU A 47 -3.18 1.01 14.23
N LYS A 48 -3.22 -0.30 14.53
CA LYS A 48 -2.40 -0.91 15.60
C LYS A 48 -0.89 -0.81 15.33
N ARG A 49 -0.47 -0.81 14.06
CA ARG A 49 0.95 -0.61 13.72
C ARG A 49 1.32 0.86 13.81
N CYS A 50 0.50 1.73 13.26
CA CYS A 50 0.70 3.18 13.32
C CYS A 50 0.71 3.73 14.76
N SER A 51 -0.05 3.12 15.69
CA SER A 51 -0.09 3.56 17.10
C SER A 51 1.24 3.40 17.85
N LYS A 52 2.20 2.66 17.28
CA LYS A 52 3.56 2.53 17.84
C LYS A 52 4.49 3.65 17.38
N LEU A 53 4.14 4.36 16.32
CA LEU A 53 4.94 5.44 15.78
C LEU A 53 4.72 6.69 16.63
N ARG A 54 5.79 7.46 16.86
CA ARG A 54 5.70 8.78 17.49
C ARG A 54 4.84 9.73 16.67
N SER A 55 4.96 9.66 15.34
CA SER A 55 4.15 10.46 14.42
C SER A 55 4.00 9.77 13.07
N TRP A 56 2.80 9.82 12.51
CA TRP A 56 2.56 9.36 11.14
C TRP A 56 1.52 10.22 10.44
N ASP A 57 1.59 10.28 9.12
CA ASP A 57 0.56 10.90 8.29
C ASP A 57 0.33 10.10 7.01
N LEU A 58 -0.84 10.29 6.40
CA LEU A 58 -1.27 9.64 5.18
C LEU A 58 -1.66 10.70 4.12
N ILE A 59 -0.80 10.83 3.11
CA ILE A 59 -0.92 11.82 2.05
C ILE A 59 -1.46 11.17 0.77
N HIS A 60 -2.44 11.83 0.17
CA HIS A 60 -2.88 11.50 -1.18
C HIS A 60 -1.79 11.88 -2.18
N THR A 61 -1.33 10.88 -2.93
CA THR A 61 -0.33 11.05 -3.99
C THR A 61 -0.94 10.55 -5.29
N PRO A 62 -1.04 11.39 -6.33
CA PRO A 62 -1.54 10.94 -7.62
C PRO A 62 -0.76 9.73 -8.12
N ARG A 63 -1.46 8.82 -8.79
CA ARG A 63 -0.91 7.57 -9.32
C ARG A 63 0.36 7.74 -10.16
N THR A 64 0.44 8.83 -10.92
CA THR A 64 1.64 9.22 -11.70
C THR A 64 2.89 9.43 -10.86
N TYR A 65 2.75 9.67 -9.55
CA TYR A 65 3.85 9.79 -8.60
C TYR A 65 3.96 8.57 -7.66
N ASN A 66 3.04 7.61 -7.75
CA ASN A 66 2.99 6.38 -6.97
C ASN A 66 3.07 5.11 -7.86
N PHE A 67 3.56 5.26 -9.10
CA PHE A 67 3.51 4.17 -10.09
C PHE A 67 4.41 2.99 -9.73
N ILE A 68 5.49 3.17 -8.97
CA ILE A 68 6.34 2.06 -8.51
C ILE A 68 5.56 1.13 -7.58
N ALA A 69 4.86 1.70 -6.59
CA ALA A 69 3.97 0.94 -5.70
C ALA A 69 2.92 0.17 -6.51
N HIS A 70 2.40 0.82 -7.55
CA HIS A 70 1.44 0.22 -8.46
C HIS A 70 2.02 -0.93 -9.28
N ASN A 71 3.22 -0.77 -9.85
CA ASN A 71 3.92 -1.78 -10.64
C ASN A 71 4.27 -3.00 -9.78
N VAL A 72 4.75 -2.80 -8.55
CA VAL A 72 5.01 -3.88 -7.59
C VAL A 72 3.73 -4.66 -7.28
N ALA A 73 2.61 -3.98 -7.04
CA ALA A 73 1.32 -4.64 -6.80
C ALA A 73 0.83 -5.43 -8.03
N LYS A 74 0.99 -4.88 -9.23
CA LYS A 74 0.67 -5.58 -10.50
C LYS A 74 1.52 -6.83 -10.68
N TRP A 75 2.83 -6.71 -10.49
CA TRP A 75 3.76 -7.83 -10.61
C TRP A 75 3.45 -8.94 -9.60
N ALA A 76 3.20 -8.59 -8.34
CA ALA A 76 2.89 -9.58 -7.30
C ALA A 76 1.61 -10.35 -7.63
N LYS A 77 0.59 -9.65 -8.15
CA LYS A 77 -0.64 -10.29 -8.64
C LYS A 77 -0.37 -11.23 -9.81
N PHE A 78 0.37 -10.78 -10.82
CA PHE A 78 0.70 -11.57 -12.01
C PHE A 78 1.48 -12.85 -11.66
N THR A 79 2.37 -12.76 -10.67
CA THR A 79 3.21 -13.87 -10.22
C THR A 79 2.59 -14.71 -9.11
N ASN A 80 1.35 -14.42 -8.70
CA ASN A 80 0.67 -15.05 -7.55
C ASN A 80 1.50 -15.02 -6.26
N ILE A 81 2.32 -13.99 -6.07
CA ILE A 81 3.09 -13.80 -4.85
C ILE A 81 2.18 -13.18 -3.79
N VAL A 82 2.03 -13.90 -2.68
CA VAL A 82 1.25 -13.49 -1.52
C VAL A 82 2.19 -13.29 -0.33
N GLY A 83 1.99 -12.21 0.42
CA GLY A 83 2.74 -11.93 1.65
C GLY A 83 3.80 -10.83 1.49
N ASN A 84 4.88 -10.93 2.27
CA ASN A 84 5.91 -9.89 2.31
C ASN A 84 6.80 -9.93 1.07
N ILE A 85 6.81 -8.83 0.32
CA ILE A 85 7.72 -8.60 -0.80
C ILE A 85 9.03 -8.04 -0.24
N ASN A 86 10.15 -8.66 -0.60
CA ASN A 86 11.50 -8.27 -0.22
C ASN A 86 12.45 -8.42 -1.43
N ARG A 87 13.72 -8.06 -1.27
CA ARG A 87 14.70 -8.11 -2.37
C ARG A 87 14.96 -9.52 -2.93
N LEU A 88 14.65 -10.58 -2.17
CA LEU A 88 14.88 -11.97 -2.59
C LEU A 88 13.75 -12.52 -3.46
N ASN A 89 12.53 -12.00 -3.30
CA ASN A 89 11.38 -12.46 -4.08
C ASN A 89 10.91 -11.44 -5.12
N LEU A 90 11.31 -10.16 -5.01
CA LEU A 90 10.98 -9.12 -5.97
C LEU A 90 11.72 -9.33 -7.31
N GLY A 91 10.99 -9.23 -8.42
CA GLY A 91 11.59 -9.26 -9.76
C GLY A 91 12.65 -8.17 -9.93
N THR A 92 13.80 -8.51 -10.51
CA THR A 92 14.99 -7.65 -10.57
C THR A 92 14.80 -6.34 -11.33
N LYS A 93 13.79 -6.24 -12.20
CA LYS A 93 13.54 -5.06 -13.04
C LYS A 93 12.35 -4.20 -12.59
N ILE A 94 11.61 -4.64 -11.57
CA ILE A 94 10.36 -3.98 -11.17
C ILE A 94 10.59 -2.58 -10.59
N LEU A 95 11.72 -2.37 -9.92
CA LEU A 95 12.09 -1.08 -9.33
C LEU A 95 12.83 -0.16 -10.30
N ASP A 96 13.34 -0.72 -11.40
CA ASP A 96 14.08 0.02 -12.43
C ASP A 96 13.15 0.57 -13.52
N ASP A 97 11.87 0.18 -13.49
CA ASP A 97 10.86 0.69 -14.40
C ASP A 97 10.41 2.10 -13.97
N TYR A 98 10.70 3.08 -14.83
CA TYR A 98 10.32 4.49 -14.63
C TYR A 98 8.95 4.84 -15.26
N VAL A 99 8.21 3.85 -15.74
CA VAL A 99 6.93 4.03 -16.43
C VAL A 99 5.87 3.17 -15.76
N GLU A 100 4.66 3.70 -15.61
CA GLU A 100 3.53 2.92 -15.15
C GLU A 100 3.23 1.80 -16.15
N TRP A 101 3.15 0.55 -15.68
CA TRP A 101 2.78 -0.57 -16.53
C TRP A 101 1.36 -0.36 -17.08
N SER A 102 1.19 -0.15 -18.38
CA SER A 102 -0.12 -0.06 -19.03
C SER A 102 -0.72 -1.45 -19.28
N HIS A 103 -2.04 -1.53 -19.39
CA HIS A 103 -2.80 -2.78 -19.61
C HIS A 103 -2.36 -3.55 -20.85
N ASP A 104 -2.15 -4.86 -20.70
CA ASP A 104 -2.57 -5.86 -21.69
C ASP A 104 -3.24 -7.03 -20.93
N ASN A 105 -4.51 -7.31 -21.26
CA ASN A 105 -5.30 -8.49 -20.90
C ASN A 105 -5.93 -8.58 -19.48
N GLY A 106 -6.97 -7.78 -19.25
CA GLY A 106 -8.29 -8.37 -18.95
C GLY A 106 -8.61 -8.90 -17.54
N CYS A 107 -7.86 -8.60 -16.47
CA CYS A 107 -8.32 -8.97 -15.11
C CYS A 107 -8.07 -7.89 -14.04
N TRP A 108 -9.16 -7.24 -13.65
CA TRP A 108 -9.28 -6.21 -12.61
C TRP A 108 -8.89 -6.71 -11.21
N ILE A 109 -8.39 -5.80 -10.36
CA ILE A 109 -8.47 -5.74 -8.88
C ILE A 109 -7.19 -5.12 -8.28
N ALA A 110 -7.43 -4.03 -7.53
CA ALA A 110 -6.71 -3.35 -6.45
C ALA A 110 -5.25 -2.90 -6.65
N SER A 111 -5.11 -1.67 -7.15
CA SER A 111 -4.00 -0.77 -6.83
C SER A 111 -4.13 -0.34 -5.38
N CYS A 112 -3.31 -0.89 -4.50
CA CYS A 112 -3.01 -0.28 -3.21
C CYS A 112 -1.79 -0.96 -2.62
N LEU A 113 -0.87 -0.16 -2.06
CA LEU A 113 0.11 -0.62 -1.07
C LEU A 113 -0.56 -1.00 0.28
N PHE A 114 -1.79 -1.52 0.19
CA PHE A 114 -2.58 -2.29 1.15
C PHE A 114 -2.88 -3.64 0.49
N CYS A 115 -1.88 -4.51 0.39
CA CYS A 115 -2.17 -5.93 0.24
C CYS A 115 -2.66 -6.44 1.59
N VAL A 116 -3.99 -6.59 1.68
CA VAL A 116 -4.68 -7.46 2.64
C VAL A 116 -4.67 -8.87 2.10
#